data_AF-A0A9D4H227-F1
#
_entry.id   AF-A0A9D4H227-F1
#
_cell.length_a   1.000
_cell.length_b   1.000
_cell.length_c   1.000
_cell.angle_alpha   90.00
_cell.angle_beta   90.00
_cell.angle_gamma   90.00
#
_symmetry.space_group_name_H-M   'P 1'
#
loop_
_entity.id
_entity.type
_entity.pdbx_description
1 polymer ?
#
loop_
_entity_poly.entity_id
_entity_poly.type
_entity_poly.pdbx_seq_one_letter_code
_entity_poly.pdbx_strand_id
1 'polypeptide(L)'
;MKNYYDRIKDFLGQNEIEFLKPLLPKMKSLKRFDLLWYIPIWQGERYLKINEYVALEPFIEGSYEKFNSNGGYENAVHQLMTVFCHWTWYISGHQFMVCDLQGVK
;
A
#
# COMPACT_ATOMS: atom_id res chain seq x y z
N MET A 1 24.42 -3.04 24.94
CA MET A 1 23.41 -3.59 23.99
C MET A 1 22.74 -2.39 23.34
N LYS A 2 22.81 -2.23 22.00
CA LYS A 2 22.18 -1.08 21.32
C LYS A 2 20.67 -1.12 21.57
N ASN A 3 20.05 0.03 21.85
CA ASN A 3 18.61 0.08 22.04
C ASN A 3 17.92 -0.21 20.68
N TYR A 4 16.61 -0.47 20.69
CA TYR A 4 15.87 -0.82 19.47
C TYR A 4 15.92 0.29 18.41
N TYR A 5 15.87 1.55 18.84
CA TYR A 5 15.92 2.71 17.95
C TYR A 5 17.27 2.84 17.24
N ASP A 6 18.38 2.58 17.94
CA ASP A 6 19.72 2.58 17.36
C ASP A 6 19.85 1.49 16.28
N ARG A 7 19.24 0.31 16.50
CA ARG A 7 19.22 -0.78 15.51
C ARG A 7 18.39 -0.45 14.27
N ILE A 8 17.24 0.22 14.43
CA ILE A 8 16.47 0.72 13.28
C ILE A 8 17.28 1.75 12.51
N LYS A 9 17.91 2.71 13.21
CA LYS A 9 18.75 3.73 12.55
C LYS A 9 19.91 3.10 11.79
N ASP A 10 20.58 2.12 12.37
CA ASP A 10 21.62 1.37 11.68
C ASP A 10 21.07 0.67 10.43
N PHE A 11 19.92 -0.01 10.54
CA PHE A 11 19.26 -0.67 9.41
C PHE A 11 18.89 0.31 8.30
N LEU A 12 18.27 1.45 8.65
CA LEU A 12 17.93 2.51 7.71
C LEU A 12 19.17 3.18 7.10
N GLY A 13 20.28 3.22 7.83
CA GLY A 13 21.55 3.73 7.33
C GLY A 13 22.29 2.76 6.41
N GLN A 14 21.94 1.47 6.47
CA GLN A 14 22.54 0.39 5.66
C GLN A 14 21.66 -0.02 4.46
N ASN A 15 20.38 0.33 4.47
CA ASN A 15 19.43 -0.03 3.42
C ASN A 15 18.82 1.24 2.83
N GLU A 16 18.83 1.33 1.50
CA GLU A 16 18.14 2.40 0.79
C GLU A 16 16.63 2.13 0.85
N ILE A 17 15.89 2.98 1.57
CA ILE A 17 14.43 2.99 1.50
C ILE A 17 14.01 4.01 0.47
N GLU A 18 13.48 3.52 -0.65
CA GLU A 18 12.86 4.36 -1.65
C GLU A 18 11.35 4.46 -1.40
N PHE A 19 10.87 5.69 -1.20
CA PHE A 19 9.44 5.97 -1.26
C PHE A 19 9.06 6.22 -2.71
N LEU A 20 8.32 5.28 -3.30
CA LEU A 20 7.80 5.43 -4.64
C LEU A 20 6.82 6.60 -4.69
N LYS A 21 7.18 7.61 -5.49
CA LYS A 21 6.27 8.70 -5.82
C LYS A 21 5.44 8.24 -7.02
N PRO A 22 4.11 8.12 -6.90
CA PRO A 22 3.30 7.72 -8.03
C PRO A 22 3.48 8.73 -9.16
N LEU A 23 3.60 8.21 -10.39
CA LEU A 23 3.58 9.07 -11.57
C LEU A 23 2.13 9.53 -11.79
N LEU A 24 1.93 10.82 -12.06
CA LEU A 24 0.62 11.42 -12.30
C LEU A 24 0.40 11.77 -13.78
N PRO A 25 0.28 10.80 -14.71
CA PRO A 25 0.09 11.13 -16.11
C PRO A 25 -1.34 11.61 -16.40
N LYS A 26 -1.44 12.46 -17.43
CA LYS A 26 -2.71 12.95 -17.96
C LYS A 26 -3.16 12.11 -19.15
N MET A 27 -4.41 11.68 -19.13
CA MET A 27 -4.99 10.82 -20.15
C MET A 27 -5.18 11.58 -21.48
N LYS A 28 -4.52 11.09 -22.54
CA LYS A 28 -4.64 11.63 -23.91
C LYS A 28 -5.71 10.94 -24.76
N SER A 29 -6.24 9.80 -24.29
CA SER A 29 -7.25 9.02 -25.00
C SER A 29 -8.16 8.31 -24.01
N LEU A 30 -9.38 8.00 -24.43
CA LEU A 30 -10.31 7.19 -23.65
C LEU A 30 -9.73 5.78 -23.48
N LYS A 31 -9.59 5.32 -22.23
CA LYS A 31 -9.15 3.96 -21.92
C LYS A 31 -10.07 3.32 -20.90
N ARG A 32 -10.27 2.02 -21.06
CA ARG A 32 -10.96 1.15 -20.11
C ARG A 32 -9.90 0.46 -19.25
N PHE A 33 -10.16 0.38 -17.96
CA PHE A 33 -9.30 -0.23 -16.97
C PHE A 33 -10.17 -0.81 -15.87
N ASP A 34 -9.74 -1.93 -15.30
CA ASP A 34 -10.41 -2.51 -14.15
C ASP A 34 -9.92 -1.79 -12.89
N LEU A 35 -10.86 -1.27 -12.11
CA LEU A 35 -10.56 -0.66 -10.83
C LEU A 35 -10.30 -1.77 -9.81
N LEU A 36 -9.03 -1.94 -9.42
CA LEU A 36 -8.64 -2.70 -8.24
C LEU A 36 -9.28 -2.02 -7.02
N TRP A 37 -10.32 -2.67 -6.47
CA TRP A 37 -10.95 -2.50 -5.15
C TRP A 37 -12.47 -2.69 -5.15
N TYR A 38 -13.11 -2.74 -6.32
CA TYR A 38 -14.53 -3.05 -6.36
C TYR A 38 -14.75 -4.57 -6.39
N ILE A 39 -15.42 -5.07 -5.35
CA ILE A 39 -16.20 -6.33 -5.32
C ILE A 39 -16.71 -6.62 -6.74
N PRO A 40 -16.64 -7.86 -7.26
CA PRO A 40 -16.92 -8.17 -8.67
C PRO A 40 -18.40 -7.95 -9.00
N ILE A 41 -18.77 -6.68 -9.14
CA ILE A 41 -19.92 -6.24 -9.90
C ILE A 41 -19.40 -6.03 -11.31
N TRP A 42 -19.44 -7.12 -12.08
CA TRP A 42 -19.73 -7.15 -13.51
C TRP A 42 -19.27 -5.92 -14.30
N GLN A 43 -18.15 -6.06 -15.03
CA GLN A 43 -17.78 -5.18 -16.14
C GLN A 43 -18.01 -3.68 -15.86
N GLY A 44 -17.24 -3.11 -14.93
CA GLY A 44 -17.32 -1.68 -14.64
C GLY A 44 -17.21 -0.84 -15.92
N GLU A 45 -18.28 -0.16 -16.30
CA GLU A 45 -18.36 0.76 -17.45
C GLU A 45 -17.62 2.09 -17.18
N ARG A 46 -16.63 2.09 -16.28
CA ARG A 46 -15.90 3.30 -15.92
C ARG A 46 -14.75 3.50 -16.90
N TYR A 47 -14.89 4.54 -17.70
CA TYR A 47 -13.87 5.00 -18.62
C TYR A 47 -13.10 6.17 -18.01
N LEU A 48 -11.78 6.18 -18.15
CA LEU A 48 -10.99 7.39 -17.93
C LEU A 48 -11.22 8.34 -19.07
N LYS A 49 -11.71 9.54 -18.77
CA LYS A 49 -11.95 10.59 -19.75
C LYS A 49 -10.62 11.23 -20.17
N ILE A 50 -10.64 11.82 -21.37
CA ILE A 50 -9.55 12.69 -21.82
C ILE A 50 -9.37 13.81 -20.78
N ASN A 51 -8.12 14.14 -20.49
CA ASN A 51 -7.69 15.13 -19.50
C ASN A 51 -7.81 14.74 -18.01
N GLU A 52 -8.29 13.54 -17.67
CA GLU A 52 -8.18 13.04 -16.30
C GLU A 52 -6.73 12.68 -15.95
N TYR A 53 -6.37 12.84 -14.68
CA TYR A 53 -5.08 12.41 -14.13
C TYR A 53 -5.26 11.08 -13.41
N VAL A 54 -4.31 10.18 -13.58
CA VAL A 54 -4.26 8.90 -12.87
C VAL A 54 -2.98 8.81 -12.05
N ALA A 55 -2.94 7.91 -11.06
CA ALA A 55 -1.70 7.51 -10.40
C ALA A 55 -1.21 6.20 -11.02
N LEU A 56 0.07 6.16 -11.41
CA LEU A 56 0.75 4.93 -11.81
C LEU A 56 1.81 4.57 -10.79
N GLU A 57 1.89 3.27 -10.50
CA GLU A 57 2.90 2.65 -9.66
C GLU A 57 3.53 1.45 -10.40
N PRO A 58 4.73 1.00 -9.98
CA PRO A 58 5.35 -0.20 -10.54
C PRO A 58 4.44 -1.42 -10.39
N PHE A 59 4.37 -2.24 -11.43
CA PHE A 59 3.74 -3.55 -11.34
C PHE A 59 4.60 -4.47 -10.46
N ILE A 60 3.98 -5.06 -9.44
CA ILE A 60 4.61 -6.07 -8.58
C ILE A 60 4.18 -7.47 -9.03
N GLU A 61 5.14 -8.29 -9.46
CA GLU A 61 4.88 -9.64 -9.95
C GLU A 61 4.72 -10.61 -8.78
N GLY A 62 3.62 -11.39 -8.77
CA GLY A 62 3.37 -12.45 -7.80
C GLY A 62 1.90 -12.54 -7.39
N SER A 63 1.63 -13.28 -6.31
CA SER A 63 0.27 -13.40 -5.76
C SER A 63 -0.02 -12.19 -4.87
N TYR A 64 -0.82 -11.27 -5.39
CA TYR A 64 -1.25 -10.10 -4.64
C TYR A 64 -2.20 -10.53 -3.51
N GLU A 65 -1.87 -10.12 -2.29
CA GLU A 65 -2.62 -10.45 -1.09
C GLU A 65 -2.91 -9.20 -0.27
N LYS A 66 -4.09 -9.17 0.36
CA LYS A 66 -4.45 -8.17 1.35
C LYS A 66 -4.25 -8.74 2.75
N PHE A 67 -3.35 -8.15 3.54
CA PHE A 67 -2.95 -8.66 4.85
C PHE A 67 -3.86 -8.17 5.98
N ASN A 68 -4.43 -6.97 5.85
CA ASN A 68 -5.47 -6.44 6.72
C ASN A 68 -6.32 -5.40 5.99
N SER A 69 -7.38 -4.90 6.63
CA SER A 69 -8.18 -3.81 6.08
C SER A 69 -8.35 -2.63 7.02
N ASN A 70 -8.68 -1.48 6.45
CA ASN A 70 -9.17 -0.32 7.18
C ASN A 70 -10.53 -0.53 7.89
N GLY A 71 -11.21 -1.66 7.64
CA GLY A 71 -12.45 -2.08 8.29
C GLY A 71 -12.26 -3.14 9.38
N GLY A 72 -11.01 -3.47 9.74
CA GLY A 72 -10.71 -4.41 10.83
C GLY A 72 -10.58 -5.88 10.40
N TYR A 73 -10.57 -6.18 9.11
CA TYR A 73 -10.15 -7.52 8.65
C TYR A 73 -8.65 -7.71 8.91
N GLU A 74 -8.25 -8.91 9.32
CA GLU A 74 -6.85 -9.31 9.41
C GLU A 74 -6.66 -10.73 8.87
N ASN A 75 -5.52 -10.96 8.22
CA ASN A 75 -5.07 -12.30 7.87
C ASN A 75 -4.13 -12.83 8.96
N ALA A 76 -4.59 -13.85 9.69
CA ALA A 76 -3.85 -14.46 10.80
C ALA A 76 -2.50 -15.09 10.40
N VAL A 77 -2.27 -15.38 9.11
CA VAL A 77 -1.01 -15.94 8.61
C VAL A 77 0.12 -14.90 8.63
N HIS A 78 -0.21 -13.61 8.45
CA HIS A 78 0.78 -12.53 8.29
C HIS A 78 0.86 -11.63 9.53
N GLN A 79 1.10 -12.24 10.69
CA GLN A 79 1.13 -11.55 11.99
C GLN A 79 2.06 -10.33 12.03
N LEU A 80 3.19 -10.36 11.30
CA LEU A 80 4.11 -9.22 11.22
C LEU A 80 3.44 -7.96 10.63
N MET A 81 2.50 -8.13 9.69
CA MET A 81 1.75 -7.03 9.09
C MET A 81 0.82 -6.39 10.12
N THR A 82 0.09 -7.19 10.91
CA THR A 82 -0.72 -6.68 12.02
C THR A 82 0.13 -5.99 13.09
N VAL A 83 1.30 -6.56 13.41
CA VAL A 83 2.25 -5.93 14.35
C VAL A 83 2.76 -4.60 13.83
N PHE A 84 2.99 -4.45 12.52
CA PHE A 84 3.36 -3.18 11.92
C PHE A 84 2.27 -2.11 12.09
N CYS A 85 0.99 -2.46 11.88
CA CYS A 85 -0.13 -1.55 12.15
C CYS A 85 -0.09 -1.04 13.60
N HIS A 86 -0.01 -1.97 14.56
CA HIS A 86 0.07 -1.63 15.97
C HIS A 86 1.30 -0.76 16.29
N TRP A 87 2.46 -1.10 15.72
CA TRP A 87 3.68 -0.33 15.88
C TRP A 87 3.53 1.11 15.37
N THR A 88 2.94 1.33 14.19
CA THR A 88 2.71 2.70 13.66
C THR A 88 1.78 3.53 14.55
N TRP A 89 0.76 2.90 15.14
CA TRP A 89 -0.09 3.53 16.14
C TRP A 89 0.67 3.91 17.41
N TYR A 90 1.48 3.00 17.94
CA TYR A 90 2.26 3.25 19.15
C TYR A 90 3.30 4.37 18.93
N ILE A 91 4.12 4.29 17.88
CA ILE A 91 5.20 5.26 17.64
C ILE A 91 4.69 6.66 17.29
N SER A 92 3.47 6.77 16.77
CA SER A 92 2.87 8.07 16.44
C SER A 92 2.24 8.76 17.66
N GLY A 93 2.40 8.21 18.86
CA GLY A 93 1.73 8.71 20.06
C GLY A 93 0.21 8.47 19.99
N HIS A 94 -0.20 7.34 19.40
CA HIS A 94 -1.59 6.91 19.25
C HIS A 94 -2.43 7.79 18.30
N GLN A 95 -1.80 8.59 17.44
CA GLN A 95 -2.49 9.54 16.55
C GLN A 95 -2.82 8.95 15.17
N PHE A 96 -1.94 8.08 14.64
CA PHE A 96 -2.05 7.55 13.29
C PHE A 96 -1.79 6.06 13.27
N MET A 97 -2.58 5.32 12.49
CA MET A 97 -2.37 3.89 12.26
C MET A 97 -2.33 3.65 10.75
N VAL A 98 -1.31 2.95 10.28
CA VAL A 98 -1.24 2.50 8.89
C VAL A 98 -1.96 1.15 8.79
N CYS A 99 -3.02 1.09 7.98
CA CYS A 99 -3.84 -0.10 7.69
C CYS A 99 -3.89 -0.35 6.17
N ASP A 100 -4.76 -1.27 5.72
CA ASP A 100 -4.86 -1.70 4.32
C ASP A 100 -3.49 -2.16 3.78
N LEU A 101 -2.73 -2.88 4.60
CA LEU A 101 -1.47 -3.49 4.17
C LEU A 101 -1.77 -4.56 3.15
N GLN A 102 -1.17 -4.43 1.97
CA GLN A 102 -1.43 -5.26 0.81
C GLN A 102 -0.23 -5.25 -0.13
N GLY A 103 -0.04 -6.32 -0.91
CA GLY A 103 1.05 -6.42 -1.86
C GLY A 103 1.41 -7.86 -2.18
N VAL A 104 2.64 -8.06 -2.66
CA VAL A 104 3.24 -9.38 -2.90
C VAL A 104 4.29 -9.63 -1.83
N LYS A 105 4.30 -10.83 -1.24
CA LYS A 105 5.25 -11.26 -0.21
C LYS A 105 6.52 -11.86 -0.80
#